data_AF-A0A1I3ZN08-F1
#
_entry.id   AF-A0A1I3ZN08-F1
#
_cell.length_a   1.000
_cell.length_b   1.000
_cell.length_c   1.000
_cell.angle_alpha   90.00
_cell.angle_beta   90.00
_cell.angle_gamma   90.00
#
_symmetry.space_group_name_H-M   'P 1'
#
loop_
_entity.id
_entity.type
_entity.pdbx_description
1 polymer ?
#
loop_
_entity_poly.entity_id
_entity_poly.type
_entity_poly.pdbx_seq_one_letter_code
_entity_poly.pdbx_strand_id
1 'polypeptide(L)' 'MALLSKFEQITMSRNSIHEEIESTYSVFEHDGQKFIQIDSYGRPERKIPGKKSQTFQLDKKGGRLLFDILNDTFHFK' A
#
# COMPACT_ATOMS: atom_id res chain seq x y z
N MET A 1 -10.50 4.70 1.35
CA MET A 1 -9.77 4.08 2.48
C MET A 1 -10.17 2.61 2.52
N ALA A 2 -9.25 1.69 2.81
CA ALA A 2 -9.54 0.25 2.85
C ALA A 2 -8.58 -0.49 3.80
N LEU A 3 -9.03 -1.59 4.40
CA LEU A 3 -8.19 -2.57 5.09
C LEU A 3 -7.96 -3.75 4.15
N LEU A 4 -6.71 -4.04 3.81
CA LEU A 4 -6.36 -5.14 2.91
C LEU A 4 -6.04 -6.39 3.75
N SER A 5 -6.87 -7.42 3.60
CA SER A 5 -6.73 -8.69 4.35
C SER A 5 -6.67 -9.93 3.45
N LYS A 6 -6.80 -9.74 2.13
CA LYS A 6 -6.73 -10.76 1.08
C LYS A 6 -6.17 -10.13 -0.20
N PHE A 7 -5.46 -10.93 -0.98
CA PHE A 7 -4.88 -10.56 -2.27
C PHE A 7 -5.17 -11.67 -3.27
N GLU A 8 -5.55 -11.29 -4.49
CA GLU A 8 -5.77 -12.23 -5.59
C GLU A 8 -4.90 -11.78 -6.77
N GLN A 9 -4.14 -12.72 -7.33
CA GLN A 9 -3.29 -12.44 -8.48
C GLN A 9 -4.13 -12.40 -9.76
N ILE A 10 -3.95 -11.35 -10.55
CA ILE A 10 -4.56 -11.21 -11.88
C ILE A 10 -3.49 -11.01 -12.95
N THR A 11 -3.75 -11.49 -14.17
CA THR A 11 -2.90 -11.22 -15.34
C THR A 11 -3.41 -9.97 -16.05
N MET A 12 -2.55 -8.96 -16.17
CA MET A 12 -2.88 -7.73 -16.91
C MET A 12 -2.55 -7.86 -18.40
N SER A 13 -3.40 -7.33 -19.26
CA SER A 13 -3.22 -7.34 -20.73
C SER A 13 -2.28 -6.23 -21.23
N ARG A 14 -2.07 -5.18 -20.44
CA ARG A 14 -1.14 -4.07 -20.71
C ARG A 14 -0.52 -3.61 -19.40
N ASN A 15 0.79 -3.44 -19.38
CA ASN A 15 1.54 -2.91 -18.24
C ASN A 15 2.18 -1.58 -18.61
N SER A 16 2.07 -0.59 -17.72
CA SER A 16 2.74 0.70 -17.84
C SER A 16 3.29 1.08 -16.46
N ILE A 17 4.54 1.56 -16.41
CA ILE A 17 5.12 2.05 -15.17
C ILE A 17 4.46 3.39 -14.82
N HIS A 18 3.98 3.52 -13.59
CA HIS A 18 3.44 4.77 -13.07
C HIS A 18 4.58 5.71 -12.64
N GLU A 19 4.33 7.02 -12.68
CA GLU A 19 5.26 8.01 -12.14
C GLU A 19 5.38 7.87 -10.61
N GLU A 20 6.56 8.23 -10.09
CA GLU A 20 6.82 8.26 -8.65
C GLU A 20 5.97 9.34 -7.96
N ILE A 21 5.46 9.01 -6.78
CA ILE A 21 4.63 9.91 -5.96
C ILE A 21 5.08 9.84 -4.50
N GLU A 22 4.84 10.91 -3.75
CA GLU A 22 5.08 10.91 -2.32
C GLU A 22 4.12 9.96 -1.60
N SER A 23 4.61 9.34 -0.53
CA SER A 23 3.79 8.58 0.40
C SER A 23 4.33 8.69 1.82
N THR A 24 3.44 8.50 2.80
CA THR A 24 3.79 8.38 4.21
C THR A 24 3.21 7.09 4.78
N TYR A 25 3.76 6.63 5.88
CA TYR A 25 3.18 5.54 6.66
C TYR A 25 3.04 5.92 8.13
N SER A 26 2.06 5.31 8.79
CA SER A 26 1.88 5.42 10.24
C SER A 26 1.61 4.04 10.83
N VAL A 27 1.99 3.87 12.10
CA VAL A 27 1.72 2.66 12.89
C VAL A 27 0.85 3.05 14.06
N PHE A 28 -0.21 2.29 14.30
CA PHE A 28 -1.08 2.50 15.45
C PHE A 28 -1.62 1.17 15.98
N GLU A 29 -2.20 1.22 17.17
CA GLU A 29 -2.85 0.07 17.81
C GLU A 29 -4.34 0.35 18.00
N HIS A 30 -5.16 -0.65 17.76
CA HIS A 30 -6.61 -0.62 18.02
C HIS A 30 -7.03 -2.00 18.52
N ASP A 31 -7.69 -2.04 19.69
CA ASP A 31 -8.12 -3.29 20.35
C ASP A 31 -7.00 -4.34 20.49
N GLY A 32 -5.80 -3.90 20.89
CA GLY A 32 -4.63 -4.77 21.08
C GLY A 32 -3.99 -5.27 19.77
N GLN A 33 -4.45 -4.79 18.61
CA GLN A 33 -3.93 -5.17 17.31
C GLN A 33 -3.20 -4.00 16.66
N LYS A 34 -2.03 -4.29 16.09
CA LYS A 34 -1.22 -3.29 15.37
C LYS A 34 -1.63 -3.20 13.91
N PHE A 35 -1.69 -1.98 13.42
CA PHE A 35 -1.98 -1.63 12.05
C PHE A 35 -0.88 -0.75 11.48
N ILE A 36 -0.62 -0.92 10.19
CA ILE A 36 0.14 0.03 9.38
C ILE A 36 -0.84 0.69 8.42
N GLN A 37 -0.84 2.01 8.36
CA GLN A 37 -1.52 2.77 7.30
C GLN A 37 -0.47 3.34 6.34
N ILE A 38 -0.75 3.26 5.04
CA ILE A 38 0.02 3.93 4.01
C ILE A 38 -0.89 4.90 3.29
N ASP A 39 -0.44 6.14 3.18
CA ASP A 39 -1.09 7.23 2.49
C ASP A 39 -0.23 7.65 1.29
N SER A 40 -0.78 7.60 0.08
CA SER A 40 -0.14 8.17 -1.10
C SER A 40 -0.75 9.52 -1.44
N TYR A 41 0.09 10.42 -1.92
CA TYR A 41 -0.32 11.75 -2.34
C TYR A 41 -0.36 11.82 -3.86
N GLY A 42 -1.24 12.68 -4.38
CA GLY A 42 -1.24 12.95 -5.80
C GLY A 42 0.08 13.53 -6.30
N ARG A 43 0.27 13.52 -7.62
CA ARG A 43 1.41 14.16 -8.28
C ARG A 43 1.64 15.59 -7.76
N PRO A 44 2.89 16.03 -7.60
CA PRO A 44 3.21 17.38 -7.10
C PRO A 44 2.52 18.49 -7.89
N GLU A 45 2.31 18.30 -9.20
CA GLU A 45 1.70 19.27 -10.11
C GLU A 45 0.17 19.36 -9.99
N ARG A 46 -0.45 18.65 -9.03
CA ARG A 46 -1.89 18.79 -8.79
C ARG A 46 -2.21 20.20 -8.29
N LYS A 47 -3.38 20.71 -8.71
CA LYS A 47 -3.95 21.97 -8.21
C LYS A 47 -4.04 22.09 -6.69
N ILE A 48 -4.06 20.95 -5.96
CA ILE A 48 -4.04 20.91 -4.50
C ILE A 48 -2.93 19.93 -4.07
N PRO A 49 -1.70 20.42 -3.87
CA PRO A 49 -0.60 19.63 -3.32
C PRO A 49 -0.97 19.04 -1.95
N GLY A 50 -0.48 17.84 -1.64
CA GLY A 50 -0.70 17.19 -0.34
C GLY A 50 -2.07 16.54 -0.11
N LYS A 51 -3.01 16.58 -1.09
CA LYS A 51 -4.26 15.82 -0.98
C LYS A 51 -4.00 14.31 -1.17
N LYS A 52 -4.37 13.52 -0.17
CA LYS A 52 -4.32 12.04 -0.22
C LYS A 52 -5.10 11.52 -1.42
N SER A 53 -4.46 10.71 -2.26
CA SER A 53 -5.10 10.00 -3.38
C SER A 53 -5.58 8.63 -2.98
N GLN A 54 -4.80 7.92 -2.18
CA GLN A 54 -5.12 6.57 -1.75
C GLN A 54 -4.67 6.39 -0.30
N THR A 55 -5.45 5.63 0.45
CA THR A 55 -5.18 5.26 1.83
C THR A 55 -5.55 3.81 1.99
N PHE A 56 -4.61 2.98 2.42
CA PHE A 56 -4.88 1.59 2.77
C PHE A 56 -4.18 1.21 4.07
N GLN A 57 -4.76 0.23 4.75
CA GLN A 57 -4.25 -0.32 6.00
C GLN A 57 -3.96 -1.80 5.86
N LEU A 58 -3.02 -2.28 6.67
CA LEU A 58 -2.68 -3.68 6.84
C LEU A 58 -2.66 -4.01 8.33
N ASP A 59 -3.38 -5.06 8.70
CA ASP A 59 -3.17 -5.74 9.98
C ASP A 59 -2.00 -6.73 9.85
N LYS A 60 -1.71 -7.48 10.92
CA LYS A 60 -0.66 -8.51 10.92
C LYS A 60 -0.83 -9.54 9.81
N LYS A 61 -2.07 -9.95 9.50
CA LYS A 61 -2.36 -10.98 8.48
C LYS A 61 -2.16 -10.42 7.09
N GLY A 62 -2.75 -9.26 6.78
CA GLY A 62 -2.59 -8.58 5.51
C GLY A 62 -1.13 -8.23 5.24
N GLY A 63 -0.42 -7.74 6.25
CA GLY A 63 1.01 -7.46 6.17
C GLY A 63 1.85 -8.70 5.88
N ARG A 64 1.51 -9.85 6.48
CA ARG A 64 2.18 -11.12 6.19
C ARG A 64 1.96 -11.58 4.75
N LEU A 65 0.71 -11.52 4.26
CA LEU A 65 0.41 -11.89 2.88
C LEU A 65 1.15 -11.01 1.88
N LEU A 66 1.16 -9.68 2.12
CA LEU A 66 1.90 -8.77 1.26
C LEU A 66 3.42 -9.04 1.31
N PHE A 67 3.96 -9.32 2.50
CA PHE A 67 5.37 -9.69 2.64
C PHE A 67 5.73 -10.94 1.83
N ASP A 68 4.92 -12.01 1.92
CA ASP A 68 5.17 -13.24 1.17
C ASP A 68 5.12 -12.97 -0.35
N ILE A 69 4.14 -12.19 -0.83
CA ILE A 69 4.07 -11.77 -2.25
C ILE A 69 5.33 -11.00 -2.69
N LEU A 70 5.77 -10.03 -1.89
CA LEU A 70 6.95 -9.22 -2.21
C LEU A 70 8.22 -10.09 -2.21
N ASN A 71 8.36 -10.98 -1.23
CA ASN A 71 9.48 -11.89 -1.13
C ASN A 71 9.54 -12.88 -2.29
N ASP A 72 8.40 -13.45 -2.68
CA ASP A 72 8.33 -14.39 -3.81
C ASP A 72 8.57 -13.69 -5.15
N THR A 73 8.20 -12.40 -5.27
CA THR A 73 8.38 -11.60 -6.49
C THR A 73 9.82 -11.11 -6.64
N PHE A 74 10.43 -10.61 -5.57
CA PHE A 74 11.73 -9.92 -5.62
C PHE A 74 12.89 -10.73 -5.03
N HIS A 75 12.60 -11.87 -4.39
CA HIS A 75 13.59 -12.73 -3.75
C HIS A 75 14.52 -11.98 -2.79
N PHE A 76 13.92 -11.22 -1.86
CA PHE A 76 14.67 -10.52 -0.82
C PHE A 76 15.56 -11.50 -0.02
N LYS A 77 16.74 -11.04 0.39
CA LYS A 77 17.73 -11.81 1.17
C LYS A 77 17.75 -11.36 2.62
#